data_AF-A0A7W7SL71-F1
#
_entry.id   AF-A0A7W7SL71-F1
#
_cell.length_a   1.000
_cell.length_b   1.000
_cell.length_c   1.000
_cell.angle_alpha   90.00
_cell.angle_beta   90.00
_cell.angle_gamma   90.00
#
_symmetry.space_group_name_H-M   'P 1'
#
loop_
_entity.id
_entity.type
_entity.pdbx_description
1 polymer ?
#
loop_
_entity_poly.entity_id
_entity_poly.type
_entity_poly.pdbx_seq_one_letter_code
_entity_poly.pdbx_strand_id
1 'polypeptide(L)'
;MGDTENDGGDAACWLEQVCPECGRLRASCGHDEVAAPSPSAVRRPGRDRDAAGRARNGRPRDGLGRPLPYGAQGAPRQPEGVHRSPGQTLTEAQQLLDAGMPFHAHEVLEDRWKAAPEPERPLWRALAQYAVGLTHAARGNPTGAAALLARAADGLAPFEAAPPFDLDIAGIRRWAGQPAAVSTTVPAPEAPALRRLR
;
A
#
# COMPACT_ATOMS: atom_id res chain seq x y z
N MET A 1 12.75 23.57 36.27
CA MET A 1 11.98 22.34 35.98
C MET A 1 10.78 22.74 35.15
N GLY A 2 10.71 22.30 33.90
CA GLY A 2 9.55 22.54 33.05
C GLY A 2 9.96 22.66 31.59
N ASP A 3 10.40 21.55 30.99
CA ASP A 3 10.46 21.42 29.54
C ASP A 3 9.63 20.20 29.15
N THR A 4 8.56 20.50 28.42
CA THR A 4 7.46 19.65 28.01
C THR A 4 7.93 18.47 27.17
N GLU A 5 7.47 17.28 27.56
CA GLU A 5 7.41 16.09 26.73
C GLU A 5 6.80 16.43 25.36
N ASN A 6 7.61 16.33 24.32
CA ASN A 6 7.11 16.28 22.96
C ASN A 6 6.65 14.84 22.72
N ASP A 7 5.39 14.59 23.04
CA ASP A 7 4.66 13.36 22.76
C ASP A 7 4.71 13.12 21.24
N GLY A 8 5.66 12.28 20.84
CA GLY A 8 5.78 11.78 19.49
C GLY A 8 4.59 10.88 19.20
N GLY A 9 3.47 11.49 18.78
CA GLY A 9 2.25 10.80 18.40
C GLY A 9 2.56 9.69 17.40
N ASP A 10 2.45 8.45 17.89
CA ASP A 10 2.71 7.20 17.20
C ASP A 10 1.95 7.13 15.86
N ALA A 11 2.69 7.14 14.75
CA ALA A 11 2.13 7.11 13.39
C ALA A 11 1.68 5.70 12.95
N ALA A 12 0.99 4.96 13.83
CA ALA A 12 0.29 3.71 13.55
C ALA A 12 -1.23 3.91 13.32
N CYS A 13 -1.69 5.15 13.23
CA CYS A 13 -3.11 5.50 13.31
C CYS A 13 -3.99 4.97 12.15
N TRP A 14 -3.44 4.43 11.05
CA TRP A 14 -4.25 4.01 9.87
C TRP A 14 -4.54 2.51 9.75
N LEU A 15 -3.74 1.62 10.36
CA LEU A 15 -4.06 0.19 10.38
C LEU A 15 -5.32 -0.09 11.21
N GLU A 16 -5.59 0.75 12.21
CA GLU A 16 -6.81 0.68 13.01
C GLU A 16 -8.04 1.27 12.32
N GLN A 17 -7.86 2.16 11.33
CA GLN A 17 -8.96 2.81 10.60
C GLN A 17 -9.51 1.95 9.45
N VAL A 18 -8.86 0.82 9.14
CA VAL A 18 -9.27 -0.11 8.08
C VAL A 18 -9.95 -1.32 8.70
N CYS A 19 -11.13 -1.67 8.20
CA CYS A 19 -11.90 -2.84 8.64
C CYS A 19 -11.09 -4.13 8.39
N PRO A 20 -10.85 -4.98 9.41
CA PRO A 20 -10.08 -6.21 9.25
C PRO A 20 -10.84 -7.30 8.46
N GLU A 21 -12.15 -7.13 8.25
CA GLU A 21 -12.97 -8.08 7.50
C GLU A 21 -13.05 -7.77 6.01
N CYS A 22 -13.20 -6.50 5.63
CA CYS A 22 -13.42 -6.11 4.23
C CYS A 22 -12.39 -5.11 3.67
N GLY A 23 -11.47 -4.59 4.49
CA GLY A 23 -10.39 -3.72 4.04
C GLY A 23 -10.81 -2.31 3.62
N ARG A 24 -12.07 -1.90 3.87
CA ARG A 24 -12.55 -0.51 3.69
C ARG A 24 -12.27 0.34 4.93
N LEU A 25 -12.34 1.66 4.81
CA LEU A 25 -12.31 2.53 5.97
C LEU A 25 -13.51 2.24 6.87
N ARG A 26 -13.29 2.18 8.19
CA ARG A 26 -14.34 1.90 9.17
C ARG A 26 -15.56 2.80 9.00
N ALA A 27 -15.35 4.12 8.84
CA ALA A 27 -16.40 5.11 8.59
C ALA A 27 -17.23 4.89 7.31
N SER A 28 -16.85 3.94 6.45
CA SER A 28 -17.49 3.64 5.16
C SER A 28 -17.87 2.16 5.00
N CYS A 29 -17.55 1.33 5.98
CA CYS A 29 -17.94 -0.08 5.97
C CYS A 29 -19.18 -0.23 6.85
N GLY A 30 -20.29 -0.73 6.28
CA GLY A 30 -21.54 -0.97 7.02
C GLY A 30 -21.47 -2.16 7.99
N HIS A 31 -20.35 -2.33 8.69
CA HIS A 31 -20.14 -3.35 9.74
C HIS A 31 -20.23 -2.75 11.16
N ASP A 32 -20.68 -1.50 11.28
CA ASP A 32 -21.05 -0.89 12.55
C ASP A 32 -22.48 -1.29 12.92
N GLU A 33 -22.68 -2.52 13.40
CA GLU A 33 -23.73 -2.83 14.38
C GLU A 33 -23.57 -4.27 14.90
N VAL A 34 -23.69 -4.42 16.22
CA VAL A 34 -23.49 -5.67 16.95
C VAL A 34 -24.63 -6.64 16.60
N ALA A 35 -24.45 -7.44 15.54
CA ALA A 35 -25.37 -8.53 15.23
C ALA A 35 -25.08 -9.75 16.13
N ALA A 36 -26.08 -10.13 16.92
CA ALA A 36 -26.11 -11.35 17.71
C ALA A 36 -25.77 -12.61 16.88
N PRO A 37 -25.19 -13.67 17.48
CA PRO A 37 -24.63 -14.78 16.71
C PRO A 37 -25.72 -15.59 16.01
N SER A 38 -25.65 -15.67 14.68
CA SER A 38 -26.37 -16.69 13.90
C SER A 38 -25.55 -17.97 13.79
N PRO A 39 -26.15 -19.16 13.98
CA PRO A 39 -25.44 -20.43 13.99
C PRO A 39 -25.31 -21.00 12.58
N SER A 40 -24.17 -20.75 11.92
CA SER A 40 -23.50 -21.69 11.01
C SER A 40 -22.24 -21.06 10.44
N ALA A 41 -21.26 -20.81 11.30
CA ALA A 41 -19.90 -20.58 10.84
C ALA A 41 -19.29 -21.93 10.46
N VAL A 42 -19.26 -22.23 9.16
CA VAL A 42 -18.25 -23.14 8.61
C VAL A 42 -16.92 -22.63 9.16
N ARG A 43 -16.28 -23.44 10.00
CA ARG A 43 -15.11 -23.09 10.79
C ARG A 43 -14.02 -22.58 9.85
N ARG A 44 -13.84 -21.25 9.73
CA ARG A 44 -12.72 -20.66 9.00
C ARG A 44 -11.45 -21.27 9.62
N PRO A 45 -10.56 -21.91 8.84
CA PRO A 45 -9.31 -22.42 9.40
C PRO A 45 -8.59 -21.24 10.06
N GLY A 46 -8.28 -21.40 11.34
CA GLY A 46 -7.65 -20.35 12.15
C GLY A 46 -6.34 -19.88 11.50
N ARG A 47 -5.99 -18.61 11.73
CA ARG A 47 -4.70 -18.06 11.30
C ARG A 47 -3.58 -19.00 11.73
N ASP A 48 -2.65 -19.27 10.82
CA ASP A 48 -1.47 -20.10 11.09
C ASP A 48 -0.70 -19.51 12.27
N ARG A 49 -0.28 -20.36 13.22
CA ARG A 49 0.33 -19.94 14.47
C ARG A 49 1.58 -20.77 14.76
N ASP A 50 2.58 -20.15 15.39
CA ASP A 50 3.76 -20.86 15.88
C ASP A 50 3.44 -21.67 17.15
N ALA A 51 4.42 -22.45 17.62
CA ALA A 51 4.27 -23.24 18.85
C ALA A 51 3.99 -22.38 20.10
N ALA A 52 4.26 -21.07 20.05
CA ALA A 52 3.94 -20.10 21.09
C ALA A 52 2.60 -19.35 20.83
N GLY A 53 1.83 -19.76 19.82
CA GLY A 53 0.53 -19.18 19.49
C GLY A 53 0.58 -17.84 18.73
N ARG A 54 1.75 -17.39 18.28
CA ARG A 54 1.91 -16.16 17.48
C ARG A 54 1.56 -16.41 16.03
N ALA A 55 0.85 -15.47 15.40
CA ALA A 55 0.47 -15.60 13.99
C ALA A 55 1.72 -15.75 13.10
N ARG A 56 1.77 -16.82 12.30
CA ARG A 56 2.79 -17.02 11.26
C ARG A 56 2.26 -16.47 9.94
N ASN A 57 3.03 -15.60 9.31
CA ASN A 57 2.80 -15.19 7.91
C ASN A 57 3.49 -16.17 6.94
N GLY A 58 3.36 -17.47 7.19
CA GLY A 58 4.02 -18.53 6.41
C GLY A 58 3.24 -18.97 5.17
N ARG A 59 1.99 -18.52 5.03
CA ARG A 59 1.15 -18.90 3.90
C ARG A 59 1.69 -18.26 2.61
N PRO A 60 1.93 -19.04 1.54
CA PRO A 60 2.41 -18.51 0.26
C PRO A 60 1.41 -17.49 -0.30
N ARG A 61 1.91 -16.51 -1.06
CA ARG A 61 1.12 -15.43 -1.66
C ARG A 61 1.46 -15.27 -3.13
N ASP A 62 0.53 -14.79 -3.94
CA ASP A 62 0.82 -14.41 -5.33
C ASP A 62 1.55 -13.06 -5.42
N GLY A 63 1.87 -12.62 -6.64
CA GLY A 63 2.51 -11.31 -6.92
C GLY A 63 1.67 -10.09 -6.50
N LEU A 64 0.39 -10.29 -6.19
CA LEU A 64 -0.49 -9.28 -5.63
C LEU A 64 -0.68 -9.46 -4.12
N GLY A 65 0.08 -10.32 -3.43
CA GLY A 65 -0.03 -10.54 -2.00
C GLY A 65 -1.26 -11.34 -1.53
N ARG A 66 -2.06 -11.90 -2.44
CA ARG A 66 -3.24 -12.72 -2.10
C ARG A 66 -2.79 -14.09 -1.60
N PRO A 67 -3.35 -14.61 -0.50
CA PRO A 67 -2.97 -15.93 0.01
C PRO A 67 -3.27 -17.06 -1.00
N LEU A 68 -2.28 -17.91 -1.25
CA LEU A 68 -2.40 -19.11 -2.07
C LEU A 68 -2.74 -20.35 -1.22
N PRO A 69 -3.18 -21.46 -1.82
CA PRO A 69 -3.26 -22.74 -1.12
C PRO A 69 -1.91 -23.15 -0.51
N TYR A 70 -1.91 -23.87 0.60
CA TYR A 70 -0.68 -24.44 1.16
C TYR A 70 -0.05 -25.42 0.16
N GLY A 71 1.28 -25.41 0.05
CA GLY A 71 2.02 -26.21 -0.93
C GLY A 71 2.14 -25.57 -2.32
N ALA A 72 1.39 -24.50 -2.61
CA ALA A 72 1.61 -23.70 -3.81
C ALA A 72 2.90 -22.87 -3.71
N GLN A 73 3.60 -22.69 -4.83
CA GLN A 73 4.75 -21.79 -4.89
C GLN A 73 4.25 -20.34 -4.88
N GLY A 74 4.62 -19.59 -3.85
CA GLY A 74 4.33 -18.15 -3.76
C GLY A 74 5.36 -17.31 -4.48
N ALA A 75 4.98 -16.07 -4.80
CA ALA A 75 5.95 -15.03 -5.15
C ALA A 75 6.91 -14.81 -3.97
N PRO A 76 8.22 -14.62 -4.24
CA PRO A 76 9.17 -14.29 -3.19
C PRO A 76 8.73 -12.99 -2.50
N ARG A 77 8.90 -12.92 -1.19
CA ARG A 77 8.68 -11.66 -0.44
C ARG A 77 9.86 -10.73 -0.70
N GLN A 78 9.60 -9.43 -0.70
CA GLN A 78 10.70 -8.48 -0.70
C GLN A 78 11.50 -8.62 0.60
N PRO A 79 12.85 -8.55 0.55
CA PRO A 79 13.66 -8.57 1.75
C PRO A 79 13.40 -7.30 2.55
N GLU A 80 12.88 -7.48 3.77
CA GLU A 80 12.59 -6.40 4.71
C GLU A 80 13.90 -5.81 5.27
N GLY A 81 13.97 -4.48 5.45
CA GLY A 81 15.08 -3.82 6.13
C GLY A 81 16.37 -3.68 5.30
N VAL A 82 16.29 -3.87 3.98
CA VAL A 82 17.42 -3.60 3.08
C VAL A 82 17.61 -2.10 2.92
N HIS A 83 18.80 -1.63 3.24
CA HIS A 83 19.14 -0.21 3.11
C HIS A 83 19.34 0.15 1.63
N ARG A 84 18.42 0.95 1.07
CA ARG A 84 18.47 1.43 -0.33
C ARG A 84 18.57 2.94 -0.35
N SER A 85 19.38 3.47 -1.26
CA SER A 85 19.34 4.90 -1.59
C SER A 85 18.02 5.26 -2.29
N PRO A 86 17.59 6.55 -2.27
CA PRO A 86 16.42 7.00 -3.01
C PRO A 86 16.35 6.51 -4.47
N GLY A 87 17.46 6.61 -5.20
CA GLY A 87 17.53 6.19 -6.60
C GLY A 87 17.38 4.68 -6.79
N GLN A 88 17.95 3.87 -5.88
CA GLN A 88 17.79 2.42 -5.90
C GLN A 88 16.36 2.01 -5.56
N THR A 89 15.76 2.61 -4.53
CA THR A 89 14.35 2.39 -4.16
C THR A 89 13.43 2.67 -5.35
N LEU A 90 13.59 3.81 -6.03
CA LEU A 90 12.74 4.17 -7.16
C LEU A 90 12.94 3.26 -8.36
N THR A 91 14.18 2.89 -8.67
CA THR A 91 14.48 1.95 -9.77
C THR A 91 13.83 0.59 -9.51
N GLU A 92 13.97 0.06 -8.30
CA GLU A 92 13.41 -1.26 -7.95
C GLU A 92 11.88 -1.22 -7.89
N ALA A 93 11.29 -0.17 -7.31
CA ALA A 93 9.85 0.02 -7.31
C ALA A 93 9.31 0.10 -8.75
N GLN A 94 9.99 0.80 -9.66
CA GLN A 94 9.60 0.87 -11.08
C GLN A 94 9.65 -0.50 -11.74
N GLN A 95 10.74 -1.24 -11.58
CA GLN A 95 10.87 -2.60 -12.16
C GLN A 95 9.76 -3.54 -11.67
N LEU A 96 9.36 -3.42 -10.41
CA LEU A 96 8.25 -4.19 -9.85
C LEU A 96 6.89 -3.75 -10.42
N LEU A 97 6.68 -2.45 -10.64
CA LEU A 97 5.48 -1.94 -11.30
C LEU A 97 5.39 -2.42 -12.74
N ASP A 98 6.49 -2.36 -13.50
CA ASP A 98 6.59 -2.84 -14.89
C ASP A 98 6.32 -4.36 -14.97
N ALA A 99 6.72 -5.11 -13.95
CA ALA A 99 6.45 -6.54 -13.82
C ALA A 99 5.01 -6.88 -13.33
N GLY A 100 4.15 -5.88 -13.11
CA GLY A 100 2.79 -6.10 -12.61
C GLY A 100 2.73 -6.53 -11.14
N MET A 101 3.73 -6.16 -10.34
CA MET A 101 3.87 -6.49 -8.91
C MET A 101 3.75 -5.24 -8.01
N PRO A 102 2.61 -4.51 -8.05
CA PRO A 102 2.44 -3.27 -7.29
C PRO A 102 2.45 -3.47 -5.77
N PHE A 103 2.12 -4.66 -5.28
CA PHE A 103 2.18 -4.96 -3.84
C PHE A 103 3.63 -4.98 -3.35
N HIS A 104 4.53 -5.62 -4.11
CA HIS A 104 5.96 -5.64 -3.81
C HIS A 104 6.59 -4.25 -3.98
N ALA A 105 6.15 -3.47 -4.98
CA ALA A 105 6.58 -2.07 -5.11
C ALA A 105 6.18 -1.24 -3.88
N HIS A 106 4.97 -1.47 -3.33
CA HIS A 106 4.53 -0.86 -2.08
C HIS A 106 5.46 -1.23 -0.91
N GLU A 107 5.86 -2.51 -0.77
CA GLU A 107 6.79 -2.93 0.29
C GLU A 107 8.14 -2.18 0.20
N VAL A 108 8.72 -2.06 -1.00
CA VAL A 108 9.98 -1.34 -1.23
C VAL A 108 9.87 0.15 -0.86
N LEU A 109 8.75 0.79 -1.24
CA LEU A 109 8.50 2.21 -0.95
C LEU A 109 8.19 2.46 0.53
N GLU A 110 7.47 1.54 1.18
CA GLU A 110 7.17 1.59 2.61
C GLU A 110 8.45 1.45 3.45
N ASP A 111 9.34 0.52 3.10
CA ASP A 111 10.63 0.37 3.77
C ASP A 111 11.46 1.65 3.67
N ARG A 112 11.48 2.30 2.50
CA ARG A 112 12.13 3.61 2.36
C ARG A 112 11.44 4.68 3.19
N TRP A 113 10.12 4.72 3.26
CA TRP A 113 9.39 5.67 4.12
C TRP A 113 9.81 5.52 5.59
N LYS A 114 9.85 4.27 6.10
CA LYS A 114 10.23 4.00 7.50
C LYS A 114 11.65 4.49 7.80
N ALA A 115 12.58 4.33 6.85
CA ALA A 115 13.99 4.70 6.97
C ALA A 115 14.34 6.12 6.49
N ALA A 116 13.39 6.89 5.96
CA ALA A 116 13.66 8.20 5.38
C ALA A 116 13.82 9.30 6.47
N PRO A 117 14.67 10.32 6.22
CA PRO A 117 14.68 11.54 7.02
C PRO A 117 13.29 12.20 7.03
N GLU A 118 12.92 12.84 8.14
CA GLU A 118 11.60 13.46 8.34
C GLU A 118 11.09 14.30 7.15
N PRO A 119 11.89 15.19 6.52
CA PRO A 119 11.41 15.99 5.39
C PRO A 119 10.98 15.17 4.16
N GLU A 120 11.53 13.96 3.99
CA GLU A 120 11.21 13.08 2.86
C GLU A 120 10.09 12.09 3.17
N ARG A 121 9.80 11.81 4.44
CA ARG A 121 8.80 10.79 4.84
C ARG A 121 7.43 10.99 4.18
N PRO A 122 6.88 12.22 4.06
CA PRO A 122 5.59 12.42 3.40
C PRO A 122 5.60 12.00 1.92
N LEU A 123 6.69 12.23 1.18
CA LEU A 123 6.85 11.81 -0.21
C LEU A 123 6.81 10.29 -0.33
N TRP A 124 7.64 9.60 0.44
CA TRP A 124 7.74 8.13 0.38
C TRP A 124 6.43 7.46 0.81
N ARG A 125 5.75 8.01 1.83
CA ARG A 125 4.42 7.57 2.23
C ARG A 125 3.41 7.69 1.09
N ALA A 126 3.39 8.83 0.38
CA ALA A 126 2.47 9.05 -0.73
C ALA A 126 2.76 8.11 -1.92
N LEU A 127 4.03 7.81 -2.21
CA LEU A 127 4.41 6.81 -3.22
C LEU A 127 4.00 5.39 -2.80
N ALA A 128 4.17 5.02 -1.53
CA ALA A 128 3.69 3.73 -1.02
C ALA A 128 2.16 3.61 -1.11
N GLN A 129 1.42 4.71 -0.89
CA GLN A 129 -0.03 4.79 -1.09
C GLN A 129 -0.42 4.68 -2.57
N TYR A 130 0.37 5.26 -3.47
CA TYR A 130 0.18 5.11 -4.91
C TYR A 130 0.26 3.63 -5.31
N ALA A 131 1.33 2.93 -4.93
CA ALA A 131 1.53 1.52 -5.26
C ALA A 131 0.46 0.59 -4.64
N VAL A 132 0.00 0.85 -3.41
CA VAL A 132 -1.10 0.06 -2.82
C VAL A 132 -2.46 0.40 -3.46
N GLY A 133 -2.65 1.63 -3.95
CA GLY A 133 -3.79 1.99 -4.80
C GLY A 133 -3.83 1.17 -6.10
N LEU A 134 -2.70 1.03 -6.79
CA LEU A 134 -2.55 0.15 -7.95
C LEU A 134 -2.84 -1.31 -7.61
N THR A 135 -2.39 -1.78 -6.45
CA THR A 135 -2.67 -3.13 -5.96
C THR A 135 -4.17 -3.37 -5.79
N HIS A 136 -4.91 -2.39 -5.25
CA HIS A 136 -6.36 -2.49 -5.11
C HIS A 136 -7.06 -2.53 -6.47
N ALA A 137 -6.61 -1.73 -7.44
CA ALA A 137 -7.14 -1.76 -8.81
C ALA A 137 -6.92 -3.14 -9.44
N ALA A 138 -5.69 -3.68 -9.37
CA ALA A 138 -5.34 -5.00 -9.90
C ALA A 138 -6.11 -6.16 -9.21
N ARG A 139 -6.54 -5.98 -7.97
CA ARG A 139 -7.37 -6.95 -7.23
C ARG A 139 -8.88 -6.78 -7.49
N GLY A 140 -9.29 -5.87 -8.36
CA GLY A 140 -10.71 -5.62 -8.68
C GLY A 140 -11.46 -4.86 -7.59
N ASN A 141 -10.79 -4.03 -6.81
CA ASN A 141 -11.39 -3.15 -5.80
C ASN A 141 -11.31 -1.67 -6.23
N PRO A 142 -12.16 -1.21 -7.18
CA PRO A 142 -12.07 0.13 -7.75
C PRO A 142 -12.35 1.23 -6.72
N THR A 143 -13.28 1.01 -5.79
CA THR A 143 -13.59 1.98 -4.72
C THR A 143 -12.40 2.20 -3.80
N GLY A 144 -11.75 1.11 -3.36
CA GLY A 144 -10.55 1.20 -2.53
C GLY A 144 -9.37 1.81 -3.28
N ALA A 145 -9.20 1.45 -4.55
CA ALA A 145 -8.17 2.02 -5.41
C ALA A 145 -8.33 3.53 -5.57
N ALA A 146 -9.54 4.02 -5.88
CA ALA A 146 -9.82 5.44 -6.08
C ALA A 146 -9.48 6.25 -4.83
N ALA A 147 -9.88 5.76 -3.65
CA ALA A 147 -9.61 6.43 -2.38
C ALA A 147 -8.11 6.51 -2.06
N LEU A 148 -7.34 5.47 -2.40
CA LEU A 148 -5.89 5.45 -2.18
C LEU A 148 -5.13 6.31 -3.19
N LEU A 149 -5.50 6.24 -4.47
CA LEU A 149 -4.89 7.04 -5.53
C LEU A 149 -5.14 8.54 -5.35
N ALA A 150 -6.35 8.93 -4.92
CA ALA A 150 -6.64 10.32 -4.58
C ALA A 150 -5.76 10.82 -3.42
N ARG A 151 -5.65 10.04 -2.33
CA ARG A 151 -4.78 10.39 -1.19
C ARG A 151 -3.30 10.47 -1.57
N ALA A 152 -2.83 9.54 -2.40
CA ALA A 152 -1.48 9.58 -2.93
C ALA A 152 -1.25 10.85 -3.75
N ALA A 153 -2.20 11.22 -4.62
CA ALA A 153 -2.12 12.44 -5.40
C ALA A 153 -2.09 13.70 -4.51
N ASP A 154 -2.90 13.75 -3.45
CA ASP A 154 -2.89 14.86 -2.48
C ASP A 154 -1.57 14.92 -1.70
N GLY A 155 -1.06 13.77 -1.25
CA GLY A 155 0.20 13.67 -0.53
C GLY A 155 1.42 14.05 -1.38
N LEU A 156 1.34 13.88 -2.70
CA LEU A 156 2.37 14.27 -3.65
C LEU A 156 2.30 15.76 -4.05
N ALA A 157 1.16 16.43 -3.83
CA ALA A 157 0.93 17.82 -4.24
C ALA A 157 2.01 18.81 -3.77
N PRO A 158 2.51 18.75 -2.52
CA PRO A 158 3.51 19.70 -2.03
C PRO A 158 4.84 19.65 -2.78
N PHE A 159 5.13 18.53 -3.47
CA PHE A 159 6.41 18.29 -4.14
C PHE A 159 6.37 18.61 -5.64
N GLU A 160 5.21 18.96 -6.21
CA GLU A 160 5.06 19.10 -7.66
C GLU A 160 5.88 20.26 -8.24
N ALA A 161 5.99 21.38 -7.52
CA ALA A 161 6.72 22.56 -7.99
C ALA A 161 8.23 22.33 -8.08
N ALA A 162 8.77 21.46 -7.22
CA ALA A 162 10.18 21.08 -7.20
C ALA A 162 10.31 19.56 -6.93
N PRO A 163 10.07 18.70 -7.93
CA PRO A 163 10.06 17.26 -7.74
C PRO A 163 11.44 16.73 -7.35
N PRO A 164 11.59 16.09 -6.18
CA PRO A 164 12.84 15.46 -5.81
C PRO A 164 13.09 14.19 -6.64
N PHE A 165 14.36 13.79 -6.75
CA PHE A 165 14.78 12.49 -7.33
C PHE A 165 14.33 12.24 -8.79
N ASP A 166 14.12 13.30 -9.57
CA ASP A 166 13.58 13.28 -10.93
C ASP A 166 12.19 12.63 -11.06
N LEU A 167 11.38 12.64 -9.99
CA LEU A 167 10.04 12.06 -10.00
C LEU A 167 9.11 12.79 -10.99
N ASP A 168 8.29 12.04 -11.72
CA ASP A 168 7.19 12.60 -12.52
C ASP A 168 5.95 12.83 -11.67
N ILE A 169 6.07 13.70 -10.66
CA ILE A 169 4.99 13.96 -9.70
C ILE A 169 3.73 14.46 -10.41
N ALA A 170 3.87 15.39 -11.36
CA ALA A 170 2.74 15.91 -12.12
C ALA A 170 2.06 14.81 -12.96
N GLY A 171 2.84 13.92 -13.59
CA GLY A 171 2.31 12.77 -14.32
C GLY A 171 1.56 11.79 -13.43
N ILE A 172 2.16 11.40 -12.30
CA ILE A 172 1.57 10.48 -11.33
C ILE A 172 0.25 11.06 -10.79
N ARG A 173 0.23 12.33 -10.37
CA ARG A 173 -0.98 12.98 -9.84
C ARG A 173 -2.09 13.05 -10.88
N ARG A 174 -1.76 13.49 -12.10
CA ARG A 174 -2.73 13.57 -13.20
C ARG A 174 -3.30 12.20 -13.57
N TRP A 175 -2.48 11.15 -13.57
CA TRP A 175 -2.94 9.79 -13.83
C TRP A 175 -3.84 9.28 -12.71
N ALA A 176 -3.40 9.43 -11.45
CA ALA A 176 -4.11 8.95 -10.27
C ALA A 176 -5.50 9.60 -10.10
N GLY A 177 -5.68 10.83 -10.59
CA GLY A 177 -6.96 11.53 -10.57
C GLY A 177 -7.95 11.15 -11.69
N GLN A 178 -7.53 10.34 -12.67
CA GLN A 178 -8.42 9.96 -13.78
C GLN A 178 -9.38 8.84 -13.34
N PRO A 179 -10.69 8.95 -13.64
CA PRO A 179 -11.63 7.85 -13.38
C PRO A 179 -11.23 6.54 -14.06
N ALA A 180 -10.57 6.64 -15.21
CA ALA A 180 -10.09 5.49 -15.97
C ALA A 180 -9.01 4.68 -15.22
N ALA A 181 -8.25 5.29 -14.31
CA ALA A 181 -7.18 4.63 -13.56
C ALA A 181 -7.66 3.48 -12.66
N VAL A 182 -8.96 3.46 -12.35
CA VAL A 182 -9.60 2.43 -11.50
C VAL A 182 -10.75 1.72 -12.21
N SER A 183 -10.90 1.94 -13.52
CA SER A 183 -12.02 1.37 -14.27
C SER A 183 -11.92 -0.15 -14.34
N THR A 184 -13.05 -0.82 -14.13
CA THR A 184 -13.20 -2.27 -14.33
C THR A 184 -13.92 -2.61 -15.64
N THR A 185 -14.48 -1.62 -16.32
CA THR A 185 -15.26 -1.78 -17.57
C THR A 185 -14.50 -1.32 -18.79
N VAL A 186 -13.46 -0.49 -18.61
CA VAL A 186 -12.55 -0.01 -19.64
C VAL A 186 -11.14 -0.36 -19.19
N PRO A 187 -10.25 -0.82 -20.08
CA PRO A 187 -8.85 -1.00 -19.73
C PRO A 187 -8.29 0.29 -19.13
N ALA A 188 -7.69 0.20 -17.94
CA ALA A 188 -7.05 1.35 -17.33
C ALA A 188 -5.88 1.82 -18.22
N PRO A 189 -5.65 3.13 -18.36
CA PRO A 189 -4.47 3.63 -19.04
C PRO A 189 -3.22 3.16 -18.28
N GLU A 190 -2.14 2.92 -19.02
CA GLU A 190 -0.85 2.55 -18.43
C GLU A 190 -0.42 3.60 -17.40
N ALA A 191 0.02 3.14 -16.23
CA ALA A 191 0.52 4.00 -15.16
C ALA A 191 1.82 4.69 -15.64
N PRO A 192 2.00 6.00 -15.34
CA PRO A 192 3.24 6.68 -15.71
C PRO A 192 4.42 6.09 -14.94
N ALA A 193 5.60 6.15 -15.55
CA ALA A 193 6.84 5.87 -14.85
C ALA A 193 6.99 6.80 -13.64
N LEU A 194 7.57 6.29 -12.55
CA LEU A 194 7.83 7.05 -11.34
C LEU A 194 8.77 8.23 -11.61
N ARG A 195 9.74 8.06 -12.49
CA ARG A 195 10.72 9.09 -12.86
C ARG A 195 10.48 9.57 -14.28
N ARG A 196 10.81 10.84 -14.53
CA ARG A 196 10.77 11.42 -15.88
C ARG A 196 11.80 10.71 -16.76
N LEU A 197 11.37 10.23 -17.92
CA LEU A 197 12.28 9.80 -18.98
C LEU A 197 13.02 11.05 -19.48
N ARG A 198 14.35 11.04 -19.43
CA ARG A 198 15.20 12.11 -19.97
C ARG A 198 15.50 11.84 -21.44
#